data_AF-H0QKC5-F1
#
_entry.id   AF-H0QKC5-F1
#
_cell.length_a   1.000
_cell.length_b   1.000
_cell.length_c   1.000
_cell.angle_alpha   90.00
_cell.angle_beta   90.00
_cell.angle_gamma   90.00
#
_symmetry.space_group_name_H-M   'P 1'
#
loop_
_entity.id
_entity.type
_entity.pdbx_description
1 polymer ?
#
loop_
_entity_poly.entity_id
_entity_poly.type
_entity_poly.pdbx_seq_one_letter_code
_entity_poly.pdbx_strand_id
1 'polypeptide(L)'
;MMSATRSVLSRVRWLPALAVTIVLMLQAVPAEAAAAGVGNDVSWPQCGRALPKGPAFGIVGVNNGLANTTNPCLATQLTWAASSSGTTAQPKVQLYVNTANPGLAGSWWPTSNTYAGTKVFNPYGDCKANDVGPACSYMYGWAKAYDDAYIRGISNPSAYTWWLDVETGNSWSGDKVANRADLEGMVAFFSSINAKTGIYSTATQWSQIAGTVPAASPLFTLPSWLAGARTLAAATRNCSNAALTGGGSVSLTQYVSGGYDYDYSCI
;
A
#
# COMPACT_ATOMS: atom_id res chain seq x y z
N MET A 1 -4.80 -63.04 -89.03
CA MET A 1 -3.66 -63.28 -88.12
C MET A 1 -3.64 -62.16 -87.10
N MET A 2 -3.59 -62.53 -85.83
CA MET A 2 -3.80 -61.68 -84.65
C MET A 2 -2.80 -60.53 -84.55
N SER A 3 -3.26 -59.36 -84.11
CA SER A 3 -2.64 -58.71 -82.95
C SER A 3 -3.56 -57.60 -82.42
N ALA A 4 -4.16 -57.86 -81.26
CA ALA A 4 -4.89 -56.89 -80.47
C ALA A 4 -3.95 -56.42 -79.35
N THR A 5 -3.54 -55.15 -79.38
CA THR A 5 -2.73 -54.55 -78.32
C THR A 5 -3.63 -53.65 -77.47
N ARG A 6 -3.85 -54.10 -76.23
CA ARG A 6 -4.65 -53.43 -75.20
C ARG A 6 -3.94 -52.16 -74.73
N SER A 7 -4.67 -51.03 -74.75
CA SER A 7 -4.24 -49.77 -74.13
C SER A 7 -4.44 -49.83 -72.61
N VAL A 8 -3.39 -49.53 -71.85
CA VAL A 8 -3.38 -49.49 -70.38
C VAL A 8 -3.71 -48.05 -69.95
N LEU A 9 -4.90 -47.86 -69.36
CA LEU A 9 -5.29 -46.60 -68.71
C LEU A 9 -4.61 -46.49 -67.33
N SER A 10 -3.65 -45.57 -67.20
CA SER A 10 -3.08 -45.14 -65.93
C SER A 10 -4.07 -44.20 -65.21
N ARG A 11 -4.69 -44.68 -64.12
CA ARG A 11 -5.50 -43.84 -63.24
C ARG A 11 -4.56 -43.09 -62.28
N VAL A 12 -4.25 -41.84 -62.59
CA VAL A 12 -3.64 -40.89 -61.63
C VAL A 12 -4.69 -40.59 -60.55
N ARG A 13 -4.45 -41.05 -59.32
CA ARG A 13 -5.26 -40.69 -58.15
C ARG A 13 -4.85 -39.30 -57.69
N TRP A 14 -5.74 -38.33 -57.89
CA TRP A 14 -5.64 -37.00 -57.27
C TRP A 14 -6.08 -37.10 -55.81
N LEU A 15 -5.14 -36.89 -54.88
CA LEU A 15 -5.46 -36.66 -53.46
C LEU A 15 -5.87 -35.19 -53.30
N PRO A 16 -7.06 -34.88 -52.76
CA PRO A 16 -7.40 -33.50 -52.44
C PRO A 16 -6.59 -33.07 -51.21
N ALA A 17 -5.76 -32.04 -51.36
CA ALA A 17 -5.12 -31.36 -50.24
C ALA A 17 -6.20 -30.61 -49.44
N LEU A 18 -6.57 -31.13 -48.26
CA LEU A 18 -7.35 -30.37 -47.29
C LEU A 18 -6.47 -29.21 -46.78
N ALA A 19 -6.77 -27.99 -47.22
CA ALA A 19 -6.26 -26.78 -46.58
C ALA A 19 -6.97 -26.61 -45.23
N VAL A 20 -6.31 -27.01 -44.14
CA VAL A 20 -6.78 -26.73 -42.78
C VAL A 20 -6.49 -25.26 -42.48
N THR A 21 -7.51 -24.42 -42.56
CA THR A 21 -7.43 -23.01 -42.14
C THR A 21 -7.50 -22.98 -40.61
N ILE A 22 -6.35 -22.84 -39.95
CA ILE A 22 -6.30 -22.59 -38.51
C ILE A 22 -6.69 -21.13 -38.29
N VAL A 23 -7.95 -20.89 -37.94
CA VAL A 23 -8.41 -19.59 -37.44
C VAL A 23 -7.91 -19.47 -36.00
N LEU A 24 -6.80 -18.77 -35.79
CA LEU A 24 -6.41 -18.31 -34.46
C LEU A 24 -7.44 -17.28 -34.00
N MET A 25 -8.44 -17.72 -33.23
CA MET A 25 -9.25 -16.81 -32.44
C MET A 25 -8.36 -16.29 -31.30
N LEU A 26 -7.82 -15.08 -31.44
CA LEU A 26 -7.33 -14.31 -30.30
C LEU A 26 -8.54 -14.06 -29.40
N GLN A 27 -8.72 -14.88 -28.36
CA GLN A 27 -9.60 -14.52 -27.27
C GLN A 27 -8.94 -13.35 -26.54
N ALA A 28 -9.44 -12.14 -26.79
CA ALA A 28 -9.14 -11.01 -25.94
C ALA A 28 -9.67 -11.36 -24.54
N VAL A 29 -8.76 -11.62 -23.60
CA VAL A 29 -9.12 -11.56 -22.18
C VAL A 29 -9.77 -10.20 -21.94
N PRO A 30 -10.97 -10.14 -21.34
CA PRO A 30 -11.56 -8.85 -21.03
C PRO A 30 -10.55 -8.09 -20.18
N ALA A 31 -10.21 -6.87 -20.60
CA ALA A 31 -9.55 -5.96 -19.69
C ALA A 31 -10.47 -5.86 -18.48
N GLU A 32 -10.00 -6.25 -17.31
CA GLU A 32 -10.70 -6.05 -16.05
C GLU A 32 -11.02 -4.54 -15.99
N ALA A 33 -12.24 -4.17 -16.37
CA ALA A 33 -12.65 -2.77 -16.31
C ALA A 33 -12.51 -2.39 -14.85
N ALA A 34 -11.68 -1.38 -14.55
CA ALA A 34 -11.51 -0.90 -13.19
C ALA A 34 -12.91 -0.67 -12.61
N ALA A 35 -13.29 -1.49 -11.63
CA ALA A 35 -14.59 -1.34 -11.00
C ALA A 35 -14.64 0.10 -10.46
N ALA A 36 -15.75 0.79 -10.71
CA ALA A 36 -15.89 2.19 -10.28
C ALA A 36 -15.59 2.28 -8.78
N GLY A 37 -14.70 3.21 -8.40
CA GLY A 37 -14.30 3.37 -6.99
C GLY A 37 -13.06 2.59 -6.55
N VAL A 38 -12.44 1.79 -7.42
CA VAL A 38 -11.29 0.94 -7.05
C VAL A 38 -9.95 1.57 -7.44
N GLY A 39 -9.09 1.75 -6.45
CA GLY A 39 -7.68 2.06 -6.59
C GLY A 39 -6.79 0.84 -6.36
N ASN A 40 -5.49 1.08 -6.34
CA ASN A 40 -4.47 0.08 -6.02
C ASN A 40 -3.38 0.70 -5.15
N ASP A 41 -2.82 -0.11 -4.28
CA ASP A 41 -1.56 0.17 -3.63
C ASP A 41 -0.40 -0.66 -4.22
N VAL A 42 0.78 -0.05 -4.32
CA VAL A 42 2.00 -0.68 -4.84
C VAL A 42 3.22 -0.20 -4.06
N SER A 43 4.25 -1.04 -4.01
CA SER A 43 5.53 -0.68 -3.37
C SER A 43 6.68 -1.47 -3.99
N TRP A 44 7.79 -1.56 -3.28
CA TRP A 44 9.02 -2.23 -3.71
C TRP A 44 8.83 -3.67 -4.28
N PRO A 45 7.84 -4.50 -3.87
CA PRO A 45 7.66 -5.83 -4.45
C PRO A 45 7.24 -5.80 -5.93
N GLN A 46 6.73 -4.67 -6.41
CA GLN A 46 6.35 -4.44 -7.80
C GLN A 46 7.44 -3.72 -8.63
N CYS A 47 8.64 -3.47 -8.07
CA CYS A 47 9.72 -2.87 -8.85
C CYS A 47 10.07 -3.72 -10.09
N GLY A 48 10.21 -3.07 -11.25
CA GLY A 48 10.53 -3.73 -12.52
C GLY A 48 9.39 -4.55 -13.12
N ARG A 49 8.18 -4.50 -12.55
CA ARG A 49 7.00 -5.22 -13.04
C ARG A 49 6.00 -4.27 -13.68
N ALA A 50 5.09 -4.82 -14.48
CA ALA A 50 3.93 -4.07 -14.96
C ALA A 50 3.04 -3.69 -13.76
N LEU A 51 2.61 -2.42 -13.71
CA LEU A 51 1.72 -1.92 -12.67
C LEU A 51 0.25 -1.95 -13.16
N PRO A 52 -0.74 -1.96 -12.25
CA PRO A 52 -2.15 -1.96 -12.61
C PRO A 52 -2.53 -0.81 -13.56
N LYS A 53 -3.45 -1.03 -14.49
CA LYS A 53 -3.87 0.00 -15.46
C LYS A 53 -5.20 0.63 -15.05
N GLY A 54 -5.27 1.96 -15.18
CA GLY A 54 -6.49 2.73 -14.95
C GLY A 54 -7.07 2.69 -13.53
N PRO A 55 -6.27 2.66 -12.45
CA PRO A 55 -6.83 2.75 -11.10
C PRO A 55 -7.55 4.08 -10.90
N ALA A 56 -8.55 4.10 -10.02
CA ALA A 56 -9.24 5.33 -9.64
C ALA A 56 -8.34 6.29 -8.85
N PHE A 57 -7.47 5.73 -8.01
CA PHE A 57 -6.40 6.39 -7.26
C PHE A 57 -5.26 5.39 -7.03
N GLY A 58 -4.05 5.89 -6.80
CA GLY A 58 -2.88 5.06 -6.49
C GLY A 58 -2.30 5.41 -5.11
N ILE A 59 -1.98 4.40 -4.33
CA ILE A 59 -1.26 4.52 -3.05
C ILE A 59 0.14 3.93 -3.23
N VAL A 60 1.18 4.67 -2.85
CA VAL A 60 2.57 4.24 -3.08
C VAL A 60 3.30 4.08 -1.76
N GLY A 61 3.89 2.90 -1.54
CA GLY A 61 4.75 2.63 -0.41
C GLY A 61 6.07 3.38 -0.53
N VAL A 62 6.38 4.22 0.45
CA VAL A 62 7.58 5.08 0.42
C VAL A 62 8.84 4.33 0.83
N ASN A 63 8.70 3.34 1.70
CA ASN A 63 9.78 2.55 2.24
C ASN A 63 9.78 1.10 1.70
N ASN A 64 10.91 0.41 1.85
CA ASN A 64 11.17 -0.93 1.29
C ASN A 64 10.94 -1.99 2.38
N GLY A 65 9.74 -2.00 2.99
CA GLY A 65 9.32 -2.96 4.00
C GLY A 65 9.88 -2.76 5.42
N LEU A 66 10.71 -1.72 5.63
CA LEU A 66 11.20 -1.32 6.94
C LEU A 66 11.13 0.20 7.06
N ALA A 67 10.81 0.71 8.26
CA ALA A 67 10.66 2.15 8.51
C ALA A 67 11.91 3.00 8.18
N ASN A 68 13.09 2.37 8.07
CA ASN A 68 14.35 3.04 7.76
C ASN A 68 14.85 2.85 6.32
N THR A 69 14.15 2.12 5.44
CA THR A 69 14.58 1.87 4.05
C THR A 69 13.84 2.74 3.02
N THR A 70 14.42 2.93 1.84
CA THR A 70 13.79 3.69 0.74
C THR A 70 13.30 2.73 -0.33
N ASN A 71 12.07 2.89 -0.83
CA ASN A 71 11.59 2.16 -1.99
C ASN A 71 12.39 2.57 -3.25
N PRO A 72 13.13 1.65 -3.89
CA PRO A 72 14.00 1.99 -5.02
C PRO A 72 13.24 2.35 -6.31
N CYS A 73 11.95 2.03 -6.41
CA CYS A 73 11.10 2.40 -7.55
C CYS A 73 10.07 3.48 -7.21
N LEU A 74 10.24 4.21 -6.09
CA LEU A 74 9.31 5.25 -5.63
C LEU A 74 8.97 6.27 -6.72
N ALA A 75 9.96 6.83 -7.42
CA ALA A 75 9.71 7.83 -8.46
C ALA A 75 8.86 7.30 -9.63
N THR A 76 9.13 6.07 -10.08
CA THR A 76 8.34 5.41 -11.13
C THR A 76 6.91 5.15 -10.66
N GLN A 77 6.73 4.71 -9.42
CA GLN A 77 5.42 4.41 -8.85
C GLN A 77 4.61 5.68 -8.58
N LEU A 78 5.23 6.78 -8.15
CA LEU A 78 4.56 8.08 -8.05
C LEU A 78 4.06 8.57 -9.41
N THR A 79 4.86 8.37 -10.47
CA THR A 79 4.44 8.70 -11.85
C THR A 79 3.24 7.86 -12.28
N TRP A 80 3.25 6.57 -11.94
CA TRP A 80 2.11 5.68 -12.17
C TRP A 80 0.86 6.14 -11.41
N ALA A 81 0.97 6.44 -10.11
CA ALA A 81 -0.16 6.87 -9.30
C ALA A 81 -0.75 8.19 -9.83
N ALA A 82 0.08 9.12 -10.30
CA ALA A 82 -0.39 10.38 -10.90
C ALA A 82 -1.25 10.17 -12.15
N SER A 83 -1.08 9.04 -12.86
CA SER A 83 -1.86 8.65 -14.03
C SER A 83 -3.25 8.09 -13.71
N SER A 84 -3.59 7.91 -12.42
CA SER A 84 -4.92 7.46 -11.98
C SER A 84 -6.05 8.32 -12.55
N SER A 85 -7.24 7.76 -12.69
CA SER A 85 -8.37 8.47 -13.30
C SER A 85 -8.95 9.57 -12.40
N GLY A 86 -8.85 9.44 -11.07
CA GLY A 86 -9.38 10.42 -10.11
C GLY A 86 -10.90 10.44 -10.04
N THR A 87 -11.56 9.32 -10.27
CA THR A 87 -13.04 9.20 -10.35
C THR A 87 -13.73 9.03 -8.98
N THR A 88 -13.02 9.30 -7.89
CA THR A 88 -13.52 9.14 -6.50
C THR A 88 -13.20 10.38 -5.67
N ALA A 89 -13.75 10.47 -4.46
CA ALA A 89 -13.37 11.49 -3.49
C ALA A 89 -11.96 11.30 -2.89
N GLN A 90 -11.32 10.15 -3.13
CA GLN A 90 -9.94 9.91 -2.71
C GLN A 90 -8.96 10.78 -3.51
N PRO A 91 -7.87 11.27 -2.88
CA PRO A 91 -6.78 11.88 -3.62
C PRO A 91 -6.23 10.92 -4.68
N LYS A 92 -5.92 11.43 -5.87
CA LYS A 92 -5.36 10.63 -6.98
C LYS A 92 -4.08 9.89 -6.59
N VAL A 93 -3.26 10.55 -5.77
CA VAL A 93 -1.99 10.02 -5.27
C VAL A 93 -2.00 10.10 -3.76
N GLN A 94 -1.71 8.99 -3.12
CA GLN A 94 -1.56 8.85 -1.68
C GLN A 94 -0.29 8.04 -1.40
N LEU A 95 0.18 8.07 -0.16
CA LEU A 95 1.41 7.42 0.25
C LEU A 95 1.15 6.55 1.47
N TYR A 96 1.90 5.47 1.60
CA TYR A 96 1.96 4.72 2.84
C TYR A 96 3.40 4.46 3.28
N VAL A 97 3.59 4.25 4.56
CA VAL A 97 4.89 3.98 5.19
C VAL A 97 4.77 2.81 6.15
N ASN A 98 5.58 1.77 5.98
CA ASN A 98 5.78 0.76 7.01
C ASN A 98 6.28 1.44 8.28
N THR A 99 5.52 1.29 9.36
CA THR A 99 5.84 1.86 10.68
C THR A 99 6.53 0.83 11.56
N ALA A 100 7.22 1.26 12.61
CA ALA A 100 7.91 0.35 13.52
C ALA A 100 8.24 1.05 14.85
N ASN A 101 8.35 0.27 15.91
CA ASN A 101 8.86 0.69 17.21
C ASN A 101 9.86 -0.36 17.75
N PRO A 102 11.06 -0.49 17.16
CA PRO A 102 11.97 -1.60 17.45
C PRO A 102 12.76 -1.44 18.76
N GLY A 103 12.72 -0.27 19.41
CA GLY A 103 13.61 0.05 20.52
C GLY A 103 15.09 -0.09 20.13
N LEU A 104 15.91 -0.54 21.08
CA LEU A 104 17.35 -0.73 20.88
C LEU A 104 17.73 -1.87 19.93
N ALA A 105 16.76 -2.65 19.43
CA ALA A 105 17.02 -3.63 18.37
C ALA A 105 17.11 -2.97 16.98
N GLY A 106 16.68 -1.72 16.84
CA GLY A 106 16.79 -0.95 15.60
C GLY A 106 18.22 -0.49 15.33
N SER A 107 18.50 -0.14 14.06
CA SER A 107 19.82 0.41 13.66
C SER A 107 20.10 1.80 14.22
N TRP A 108 19.07 2.48 14.72
CA TRP A 108 19.14 3.81 15.33
C TRP A 108 17.99 3.97 16.33
N TRP A 109 18.23 4.70 17.42
CA TRP A 109 17.26 5.02 18.46
C TRP A 109 17.50 6.45 18.99
N PRO A 110 16.46 7.26 19.26
CA PRO A 110 16.64 8.61 19.75
C PRO A 110 17.22 8.63 21.18
N THR A 111 17.93 9.70 21.49
CA THR A 111 18.55 9.92 22.80
C THR A 111 18.12 11.24 23.47
N SER A 112 17.30 12.03 22.76
CA SER A 112 16.81 13.34 23.19
C SER A 112 15.54 13.72 22.42
N ASN A 113 14.88 14.80 22.86
CA ASN A 113 13.76 15.42 22.15
C ASN A 113 14.20 16.34 21.00
N THR A 114 15.32 16.03 20.34
CA THR A 114 15.84 16.80 19.20
C THR A 114 16.08 15.88 18.01
N TYR A 115 15.56 16.24 16.84
CA TYR A 115 15.83 15.54 15.59
C TYR A 115 15.95 16.54 14.43
N ALA A 116 16.87 16.29 13.51
CA ALA A 116 17.14 17.18 12.36
C ALA A 116 17.29 18.67 12.73
N GLY A 117 17.96 18.96 13.86
CA GLY A 117 18.18 20.33 14.35
C GLY A 117 16.97 20.99 15.02
N THR A 118 15.84 20.30 15.15
CA THR A 118 14.59 20.81 15.75
C THR A 118 14.34 20.17 17.10
N LYS A 119 14.08 21.00 18.13
CA LYS A 119 13.57 20.53 19.42
C LYS A 119 12.06 20.28 19.32
N VAL A 120 11.64 19.06 19.61
CA VAL A 120 10.26 18.59 19.46
C VAL A 120 9.55 18.66 20.82
N PHE A 121 8.31 19.14 20.81
CA PHE A 121 7.42 19.00 21.97
C PHE A 121 6.99 17.54 22.09
N ASN A 122 7.24 16.94 23.25
CA ASN A 122 6.97 15.53 23.50
C ASN A 122 5.97 15.39 24.66
N PRO A 123 4.73 14.91 24.40
CA PRO A 123 3.70 14.80 25.43
C PRO A 123 4.02 13.73 26.50
N TYR A 124 5.00 12.87 26.24
CA TYR A 124 5.46 11.82 27.16
C TYR A 124 6.68 12.22 27.99
N GLY A 125 7.15 13.47 27.87
CA GLY A 125 8.31 13.99 28.60
C GLY A 125 9.62 13.89 27.83
N ASP A 126 10.73 13.89 28.56
CA ASP A 126 12.06 13.89 27.93
C ASP A 126 12.49 12.48 27.49
N CYS A 127 12.70 12.29 26.18
CA CYS A 127 13.45 11.14 25.69
C CYS A 127 14.90 11.22 26.19
N LYS A 128 15.42 10.09 26.70
CA LYS A 128 16.78 9.96 27.21
C LYS A 128 17.46 8.76 26.58
N ALA A 129 18.78 8.79 26.48
CA ALA A 129 19.54 7.68 25.94
C ALA A 129 19.17 6.34 26.60
N ASN A 130 18.98 5.30 25.77
CA ASN A 130 18.58 3.94 26.15
C ASN A 130 17.17 3.77 26.72
N ASP A 131 16.35 4.83 26.79
CA ASP A 131 14.94 4.69 27.16
C ASP A 131 14.15 4.14 25.97
N VAL A 132 13.42 3.04 26.17
CA VAL A 132 12.54 2.39 25.17
C VAL A 132 11.06 2.62 25.46
N GLY A 133 10.75 3.49 26.41
CA GLY A 133 9.40 3.88 26.77
C GLY A 133 8.79 4.91 25.81
N PRO A 134 7.56 5.35 26.11
CA PRO A 134 6.78 6.22 25.23
C PRO A 134 7.48 7.51 24.79
N ALA A 135 8.30 8.12 25.65
CA ALA A 135 9.01 9.35 25.32
C ALA A 135 9.96 9.18 24.13
N CYS A 136 10.79 8.13 24.13
CA CYS A 136 11.68 7.87 23.00
C CYS A 136 10.99 7.19 21.82
N SER A 137 9.94 6.40 22.04
CA SER A 137 9.13 5.89 20.93
C SER A 137 8.48 7.03 20.14
N TYR A 138 7.91 8.04 20.82
CA TYR A 138 7.38 9.24 20.16
C TYR A 138 8.43 9.96 19.30
N MET A 139 9.64 10.11 19.83
CA MET A 139 10.74 10.71 19.07
C MET A 139 11.21 9.84 17.91
N TYR A 140 11.12 8.52 18.02
CA TYR A 140 11.43 7.59 16.93
C TYR A 140 10.43 7.77 15.79
N GLY A 141 9.14 7.76 16.09
CA GLY A 141 8.09 7.99 15.10
C GLY A 141 8.20 9.35 14.42
N TRP A 142 8.40 10.42 15.19
CA TRP A 142 8.68 11.75 14.64
C TRP A 142 9.84 11.73 13.66
N ALA A 143 10.95 11.09 14.04
CA ALA A 143 12.14 10.99 13.21
C ALA A 143 11.90 10.18 11.93
N LYS A 144 11.14 9.08 12.00
CA LYS A 144 10.85 8.27 10.81
C LYS A 144 9.94 9.00 9.84
N ALA A 145 8.90 9.68 10.34
CA ALA A 145 8.04 10.49 9.50
C ALA A 145 8.79 11.68 8.86
N TYR A 146 9.74 12.31 9.58
CA TYR A 146 10.65 13.31 9.01
C TYR A 146 11.44 12.73 7.84
N ASP A 147 12.05 11.57 8.05
CA ASP A 147 12.85 10.92 7.02
C ASP A 147 11.98 10.59 5.79
N ASP A 148 10.80 10.01 6.02
CA ASP A 148 9.87 9.65 4.96
C ASP A 148 9.47 10.85 4.10
N ALA A 149 9.21 12.00 4.71
CA ALA A 149 8.85 13.22 3.99
C ALA A 149 10.03 13.87 3.24
N TYR A 150 11.24 13.86 3.80
CA TYR A 150 12.32 14.73 3.32
C TYR A 150 13.56 14.04 2.74
N ILE A 151 13.83 12.78 3.10
CA ILE A 151 15.05 12.09 2.62
C ILE A 151 14.76 10.97 1.62
N ARG A 152 13.50 10.69 1.31
CA ARG A 152 13.09 9.64 0.36
C ARG A 152 12.88 10.12 -1.08
N GLY A 153 13.01 11.42 -1.33
CA GLY A 153 12.87 12.00 -2.67
C GLY A 153 11.44 12.42 -3.04
N ILE A 154 10.61 12.75 -2.05
CA ILE A 154 9.25 13.26 -2.25
C ILE A 154 9.29 14.79 -2.32
N SER A 155 8.83 15.37 -3.44
CA SER A 155 8.99 16.82 -3.67
C SER A 155 8.00 17.70 -2.90
N ASN A 156 6.77 17.23 -2.66
CA ASN A 156 5.76 18.00 -1.92
C ASN A 156 5.04 17.10 -0.90
N PRO A 157 5.70 16.75 0.22
CA PRO A 157 5.15 15.80 1.19
C PRO A 157 3.83 16.26 1.82
N SER A 158 3.60 17.58 1.91
CA SER A 158 2.37 18.18 2.45
C SER A 158 1.12 17.93 1.60
N ALA A 159 1.27 17.66 0.30
CA ALA A 159 0.14 17.48 -0.61
C ALA A 159 -0.53 16.10 -0.50
N TYR A 160 0.08 15.16 0.21
CA TYR A 160 -0.38 13.77 0.24
C TYR A 160 -1.11 13.42 1.54
N THR A 161 -1.95 12.39 1.43
CA THR A 161 -2.37 11.61 2.60
C THR A 161 -1.35 10.50 2.83
N TRP A 162 -0.90 10.38 4.07
CA TRP A 162 0.08 9.40 4.53
C TRP A 162 -0.60 8.34 5.39
N TRP A 163 -0.63 7.10 4.91
CA TRP A 163 -1.14 5.96 5.64
C TRP A 163 -0.02 5.33 6.46
N LEU A 164 -0.23 5.25 7.77
CA LEU A 164 0.65 4.53 8.68
C LEU A 164 0.31 3.05 8.58
N ASP A 165 1.18 2.28 7.95
CA ASP A 165 1.04 0.83 7.81
C ASP A 165 1.48 0.15 9.12
N VAL A 166 0.47 -0.35 9.86
CA VAL A 166 0.60 -0.96 11.18
C VAL A 166 0.27 -2.44 11.10
N GLU A 167 1.32 -3.24 10.90
CA GLU A 167 1.20 -4.69 10.74
C GLU A 167 2.18 -5.45 11.63
N THR A 168 1.79 -6.67 11.99
CA THR A 168 2.56 -7.62 12.81
C THR A 168 3.82 -8.14 12.11
N GLY A 169 3.93 -7.92 10.80
CA GLY A 169 5.17 -8.14 10.06
C GLY A 169 6.26 -7.09 10.34
N ASN A 170 5.89 -5.93 10.88
CA ASN A 170 6.85 -4.88 11.26
C ASN A 170 7.42 -5.12 12.67
N SER A 171 8.50 -4.42 13.00
CA SER A 171 9.15 -4.51 14.31
C SER A 171 8.42 -3.64 15.35
N TRP A 172 7.83 -4.26 16.36
CA TRP A 172 7.08 -3.56 17.42
C TRP A 172 7.60 -3.85 18.82
N SER A 173 7.42 -2.88 19.72
CA SER A 173 7.58 -3.10 21.15
C SER A 173 6.44 -3.99 21.66
N GLY A 174 6.71 -4.75 22.72
CA GLY A 174 5.66 -5.45 23.46
C GLY A 174 4.72 -4.49 24.22
N ASP A 175 5.11 -3.22 24.36
CA ASP A 175 4.30 -2.19 25.01
C ASP A 175 3.45 -1.40 24.00
N LYS A 176 2.13 -1.59 24.09
CA LYS A 176 1.14 -0.91 23.25
C LYS A 176 1.10 0.61 23.48
N VAL A 177 1.44 1.09 24.68
CA VAL A 177 1.54 2.53 24.97
C VAL A 177 2.70 3.13 24.18
N ALA A 178 3.85 2.48 24.20
CA ALA A 178 5.02 2.89 23.43
C ALA A 178 4.75 2.85 21.91
N ASN A 179 4.07 1.81 21.41
CA ASN A 179 3.68 1.73 19.99
C ASN A 179 2.71 2.85 19.59
N ARG A 180 1.74 3.20 20.43
CA ARG A 180 0.89 4.37 20.16
C ARG A 180 1.68 5.66 20.19
N ALA A 181 2.60 5.83 21.14
CA ALA A 181 3.45 7.01 21.22
C ALA A 181 4.28 7.21 19.95
N ASP A 182 4.84 6.13 19.39
CA ASP A 182 5.51 6.13 18.09
C ASP A 182 4.59 6.68 16.97
N LEU A 183 3.42 6.09 16.80
CA LEU A 183 2.44 6.53 15.80
C LEU A 183 1.98 7.98 16.02
N GLU A 184 1.80 8.40 17.27
CA GLU A 184 1.48 9.79 17.63
C GLU A 184 2.59 10.75 17.25
N GLY A 185 3.86 10.35 17.39
CA GLY A 185 5.03 11.10 16.94
C GLY A 185 5.06 11.27 15.42
N MET A 186 4.72 10.21 14.67
CA MET A 186 4.59 10.29 13.21
C MET A 186 3.49 11.27 12.79
N VAL A 187 2.32 11.19 13.43
CA VAL A 187 1.18 12.10 13.17
C VAL A 187 1.53 13.53 13.51
N ALA A 188 2.21 13.77 14.64
CA ALA A 188 2.64 15.10 15.03
C ALA A 188 3.58 15.71 14.00
N PHE A 189 4.51 14.93 13.45
CA PHE A 189 5.38 15.41 12.37
C PHE A 189 4.59 15.71 11.09
N PHE A 190 3.77 14.77 10.60
CA PHE A 190 3.00 15.00 9.37
C PHE A 190 2.05 16.20 9.50
N SER A 191 1.41 16.36 10.67
CA SER A 191 0.60 17.55 10.96
C SER A 191 1.44 18.83 10.95
N SER A 192 2.69 18.81 11.42
CA SER A 192 3.56 20.00 11.44
C SER A 192 3.90 20.53 10.04
N ILE A 193 3.81 19.67 9.02
CA ILE A 193 3.99 20.03 7.60
C ILE A 193 2.67 20.17 6.84
N ASN A 194 1.53 20.20 7.55
CA ASN A 194 0.17 20.24 7.00
C ASN A 194 -0.24 19.04 6.13
N ALA A 195 0.44 17.90 6.27
CA ALA A 195 0.05 16.67 5.60
C ALA A 195 -1.12 15.99 6.34
N LYS A 196 -1.90 15.18 5.61
CA LYS A 196 -2.97 14.35 6.20
C LYS A 196 -2.42 12.99 6.58
N THR A 197 -2.96 12.39 7.63
CA THR A 197 -2.55 11.05 8.09
C THR A 197 -3.76 10.14 8.27
N GLY A 198 -3.59 8.86 7.96
CA GLY A 198 -4.56 7.80 8.23
C GLY A 198 -3.85 6.54 8.73
N ILE A 199 -4.61 5.54 9.15
CA ILE A 199 -4.08 4.29 9.72
C ILE A 199 -4.51 3.12 8.83
N TYR A 200 -3.54 2.30 8.44
CA TYR A 200 -3.76 1.02 7.76
C TYR A 200 -3.49 -0.14 8.72
N SER A 201 -4.45 -1.05 8.83
CA SER A 201 -4.28 -2.33 9.54
C SER A 201 -5.48 -3.25 9.33
N THR A 202 -5.40 -4.46 9.88
CA THR A 202 -6.59 -5.24 10.25
C THR A 202 -6.96 -4.93 11.71
N ALA A 203 -8.23 -5.10 12.08
CA ALA A 203 -8.66 -4.94 13.47
C ALA A 203 -7.87 -5.83 14.46
N THR A 204 -7.51 -7.05 14.04
CA THR A 204 -6.73 -7.99 14.85
C THR A 204 -5.31 -7.49 15.09
N GLN A 205 -4.60 -7.13 14.01
CA GLN A 205 -3.23 -6.63 14.09
C GLN A 205 -3.17 -5.33 14.91
N TRP A 206 -4.10 -4.41 14.67
CA TRP A 206 -4.23 -3.17 15.43
C TRP A 206 -4.42 -3.42 16.94
N SER A 207 -5.34 -4.32 17.31
CA SER A 207 -5.58 -4.68 18.70
C SER A 207 -4.33 -5.26 19.39
N GLN A 208 -3.54 -6.03 18.66
CA GLN A 208 -2.28 -6.61 19.14
C GLN A 208 -1.18 -5.56 19.31
N ILE A 209 -1.04 -4.62 18.37
CA ILE A 209 0.08 -3.67 18.32
C ILE A 209 -0.20 -2.40 19.12
N ALA A 210 -1.32 -1.74 18.84
CA ALA A 210 -1.65 -0.42 19.38
C ALA A 210 -2.76 -0.49 20.44
N GLY A 211 -3.67 -1.47 20.36
CA GLY A 211 -4.78 -1.63 21.29
C GLY A 211 -5.74 -0.44 21.30
N THR A 212 -6.43 -0.22 22.42
CA THR A 212 -7.37 0.91 22.56
C THR A 212 -6.63 2.25 22.55
N VAL A 213 -7.12 3.17 21.72
CA VAL A 213 -6.65 4.55 21.62
C VAL A 213 -7.51 5.44 22.53
N PRO A 214 -6.91 6.17 23.49
CA PRO A 214 -7.63 7.14 24.31
C PRO A 214 -8.19 8.29 23.47
N ALA A 215 -9.33 8.87 23.86
CA ALA A 215 -9.96 9.99 23.15
C ALA A 215 -9.07 11.24 23.01
N ALA A 216 -8.12 11.43 23.93
CA ALA A 216 -7.18 12.54 23.90
C ALA A 216 -6.01 12.34 22.92
N SER A 217 -5.80 11.13 22.40
CA SER A 217 -4.73 10.83 21.45
C SER A 217 -5.04 11.43 20.08
N PRO A 218 -4.04 11.99 19.35
CA PRO A 218 -4.24 12.47 17.99
C PRO A 218 -4.58 11.33 17.00
N LEU A 219 -4.41 10.07 17.39
CA LEU A 219 -4.83 8.90 16.61
C LEU A 219 -6.36 8.70 16.62
N PHE A 220 -7.06 9.24 17.63
CA PHE A 220 -8.42 8.84 17.96
C PHE A 220 -9.43 9.07 16.82
N THR A 221 -9.25 10.12 16.03
CA THR A 221 -10.15 10.50 14.93
C THR A 221 -9.57 10.25 13.55
N LEU A 222 -8.42 9.57 13.44
CA LEU A 222 -7.82 9.34 12.14
C LEU A 222 -8.66 8.39 11.28
N PRO A 223 -8.72 8.62 9.95
CA PRO A 223 -9.40 7.71 9.05
C PRO A 223 -8.69 6.35 9.02
N SER A 224 -9.47 5.29 8.85
CA SER A 224 -8.99 3.92 8.73
C SER A 224 -9.02 3.42 7.29
N TRP A 225 -7.95 2.76 6.90
CA TRP A 225 -7.83 1.91 5.73
C TRP A 225 -7.80 0.45 6.23
N LEU A 226 -8.93 -0.25 6.08
CA LEU A 226 -9.10 -1.58 6.66
C LEU A 226 -8.66 -2.68 5.70
N ALA A 227 -7.70 -3.50 6.12
CA ALA A 227 -7.26 -4.68 5.39
C ALA A 227 -8.13 -5.93 5.68
N GLY A 228 -7.91 -6.99 4.90
CA GLY A 228 -8.37 -8.35 5.22
C GLY A 228 -9.50 -8.90 4.36
N ALA A 229 -10.01 -8.17 3.37
CA ALA A 229 -10.93 -8.74 2.40
C ALA A 229 -10.18 -9.53 1.31
N ARG A 230 -10.90 -10.44 0.64
CA ARG A 230 -10.37 -11.24 -0.48
C ARG A 230 -11.12 -11.02 -1.80
N THR A 231 -12.15 -10.18 -1.76
CA THR A 231 -13.01 -9.88 -2.91
C THR A 231 -13.48 -8.44 -2.79
N LEU A 232 -13.79 -7.82 -3.93
CA LEU A 232 -14.40 -6.49 -3.97
C LEU A 232 -15.69 -6.42 -3.14
N ALA A 233 -16.57 -7.42 -3.29
CA ALA A 233 -17.83 -7.45 -2.53
C ALA A 233 -17.62 -7.48 -1.00
N ALA A 234 -16.56 -8.13 -0.52
CA ALA A 234 -16.21 -8.11 0.89
C ALA A 234 -15.61 -6.76 1.31
N ALA A 235 -14.75 -6.16 0.49
CA ALA A 235 -14.21 -4.82 0.74
C ALA A 235 -15.33 -3.77 0.83
N THR A 236 -16.27 -3.76 -0.11
CA THR A 236 -17.43 -2.86 -0.08
C THR A 236 -18.24 -3.01 1.21
N ARG A 237 -18.47 -4.23 1.70
CA ARG A 237 -19.15 -4.44 3.00
C ARG A 237 -18.33 -3.94 4.18
N ASN A 238 -17.01 -4.06 4.12
CA ASN A 238 -16.11 -3.61 5.19
C ASN A 238 -16.16 -2.09 5.41
N CYS A 239 -16.66 -1.29 4.46
CA CYS A 239 -16.88 0.14 4.67
C CYS A 239 -17.83 0.44 5.83
N SER A 240 -18.71 -0.51 6.19
CA SER A 240 -19.64 -0.39 7.34
C SER A 240 -19.07 -0.94 8.65
N ASN A 241 -17.84 -1.45 8.65
CA ASN A 241 -17.20 -1.92 9.88
C ASN A 241 -16.79 -0.73 10.77
N ALA A 242 -16.52 -1.02 12.05
CA ALA A 242 -15.88 -0.06 12.92
C ALA A 242 -14.48 0.31 12.40
N ALA A 243 -14.11 1.59 12.54
CA ALA A 243 -12.75 2.05 12.33
C ALA A 243 -11.77 1.44 13.36
N LEU A 244 -10.47 1.55 13.09
CA LEU A 244 -9.42 1.06 13.98
C LEU A 244 -9.39 1.83 15.31
N THR A 245 -9.84 3.08 15.32
CA THR A 245 -9.89 3.95 16.49
C THR A 245 -11.32 4.40 16.79
N GLY A 246 -11.61 4.68 18.06
CA GLY A 246 -12.98 4.88 18.54
C GLY A 246 -13.71 6.11 17.98
N GLY A 247 -12.97 7.12 17.50
CA GLY A 247 -13.54 8.32 16.87
C GLY A 247 -13.25 8.41 15.37
N GLY A 248 -12.64 7.38 14.78
CA GLY A 248 -12.29 7.35 13.37
C GLY A 248 -13.46 6.92 12.48
N SER A 249 -13.27 7.06 11.17
CA SER A 249 -14.17 6.55 10.14
C SER A 249 -13.41 5.68 9.15
N VAL A 250 -14.07 4.71 8.51
CA VAL A 250 -13.47 3.92 7.44
C VAL A 250 -13.49 4.74 6.14
N SER A 251 -12.33 5.06 5.60
CA SER A 251 -12.21 5.77 4.32
C SER A 251 -11.84 4.83 3.17
N LEU A 252 -11.11 3.76 3.46
CA LEU A 252 -10.64 2.77 2.49
C LEU A 252 -10.79 1.36 3.05
N THR A 253 -10.97 0.39 2.15
CA THR A 253 -10.89 -1.04 2.48
C THR A 253 -10.06 -1.75 1.42
N GLN A 254 -9.14 -2.62 1.84
CA GLN A 254 -8.28 -3.36 0.94
C GLN A 254 -8.79 -4.78 0.72
N TYR A 255 -8.68 -5.28 -0.51
CA TYR A 255 -8.76 -6.69 -0.84
C TYR A 255 -7.63 -7.14 -1.75
N VAL A 256 -7.19 -8.38 -1.57
CA VAL A 256 -6.17 -9.01 -2.43
C VAL A 256 -6.87 -9.88 -3.47
N SER A 257 -6.55 -9.68 -4.75
CA SER A 257 -7.05 -10.49 -5.87
C SER A 257 -6.00 -10.59 -6.97
N GLY A 258 -5.85 -11.75 -7.61
CA GLY A 258 -4.98 -11.90 -8.79
C GLY A 258 -3.51 -11.49 -8.57
N GLY A 259 -3.01 -11.46 -7.33
CA GLY A 259 -1.65 -11.05 -6.99
C GLY A 259 -1.43 -9.54 -6.85
N TYR A 260 -2.50 -8.74 -6.80
CA TYR A 260 -2.46 -7.31 -6.52
C TYR A 260 -3.33 -6.95 -5.32
N ASP A 261 -2.92 -5.85 -4.69
CA ASP A 261 -3.66 -5.19 -3.62
C ASP A 261 -4.55 -4.10 -4.24
N TYR A 262 -5.84 -4.21 -3.98
CA TYR A 262 -6.88 -3.32 -4.49
C TYR A 262 -7.56 -2.61 -3.34
N ASP A 263 -7.92 -1.35 -3.57
CA ASP A 263 -8.50 -0.48 -2.56
C ASP A 263 -9.83 0.06 -2.99
N TYR A 264 -10.87 -0.19 -2.20
CA TYR A 264 -12.20 0.33 -2.43
C TYR A 264 -12.43 1.60 -1.59
N SER A 265 -12.85 2.69 -2.24
CA SER A 265 -13.24 3.93 -1.56
C SER A 265 -14.55 3.77 -0.79
N CYS A 266 -14.56 4.19 0.48
CA CYS A 266 -15.76 4.25 1.32
C CYS A 266 -16.35 5.68 1.43
N ILE A 267 -15.75 6.64 0.72
CA ILE A 267 -16.14 8.06 0.68
C ILE A 267 -16.37 8.54 -0.76
#